data_AF-A0A2E3SL29-F1
#
_entry.id   AF-A0A2E3SL29-F1
#
_cell.length_a   1.000
_cell.length_b   1.000
_cell.length_c   1.000
_cell.angle_alpha   90.00
_cell.angle_beta   90.00
_cell.angle_gamma   90.00
#
_symmetry.space_group_name_H-M   'P 1'
#
loop_
_entity.id
_entity.type
_entity.pdbx_description
1 polymer ?
#
loop_
_entity_poly.entity_id
_entity_poly.type
_entity_poly.pdbx_seq_one_letter_code
_entity_poly.pdbx_strand_id
1 'polypeptide(L)'
;MNKKILFIVLSLFNLSTSSELQIMIISENCKGCHGYNYQGNEYLGSLMEISKSDFIDKMNKYKKSKDNSVMNRIVKVLTNEDINNIANYIYKNEKK
;
A
#
# COMPACT_ATOMS: atom_id res chain seq x y z
N MET A 1 39.70 8.43 15.64
CA MET A 1 38.46 7.84 15.08
C MET A 1 38.44 8.09 13.58
N ASN A 2 38.48 7.04 12.78
CA ASN A 2 38.76 7.15 11.34
C ASN A 2 37.57 7.82 10.63
N LYS A 3 37.75 9.00 10.02
CA LYS A 3 36.65 9.78 9.38
C LYS A 3 35.87 8.98 8.33
N LYS A 4 36.46 7.90 7.81
CA LYS A 4 35.82 6.93 6.90
C LYS A 4 34.71 6.10 7.58
N ILE A 5 34.81 5.84 8.89
CA ILE A 5 33.81 5.07 9.64
C ILE A 5 32.55 5.92 9.91
N LEU A 6 32.72 7.24 10.11
CA LEU A 6 31.60 8.16 10.34
C LEU A 6 30.68 8.30 9.11
N PHE A 7 31.22 8.17 7.90
CA PHE A 7 30.44 8.25 6.64
C PHE A 7 29.58 7.01 6.38
N ILE A 8 30.02 5.83 6.84
CA ILE A 8 29.30 4.56 6.62
C ILE A 8 28.03 4.50 7.49
N VAL A 9 28.09 5.05 8.71
CA VAL A 9 26.95 5.03 9.65
C VAL A 9 25.81 5.96 9.19
N LEU A 10 26.12 7.08 8.53
CA LEU A 10 25.11 8.06 8.11
C LEU A 10 24.23 7.60 6.92
N SER A 11 24.73 6.69 6.08
CA SER A 11 24.00 6.25 4.88
C SER A 11 22.88 5.25 5.19
N LEU A 12 22.97 4.54 6.31
CA LEU A 12 22.03 3.47 6.69
C LEU A 12 20.72 3.97 7.28
N PHE A 13 20.65 5.22 7.75
CA PHE A 13 19.43 5.78 8.38
C PHE A 13 18.39 6.31 7.37
N ASN A 14 18.79 6.65 6.14
CA ASN A 14 17.89 7.31 5.18
C ASN A 14 16.96 6.34 4.43
N LEU A 15 17.24 5.03 4.45
CA LEU A 15 16.50 4.07 3.63
C LEU A 15 15.08 3.82 4.16
N SER A 16 14.93 3.70 5.48
CA SER A 16 13.67 3.29 6.13
C SER A 16 12.54 4.31 6.03
N THR A 17 12.85 5.61 6.04
CA THR A 17 11.82 6.66 5.96
C THR A 17 11.19 6.75 4.56
N SER A 18 11.95 6.41 3.51
CA SER A 18 11.49 6.53 2.12
C SER A 18 10.39 5.53 1.77
N SER A 19 10.48 4.29 2.29
CA SER A 19 9.50 3.24 2.03
C SER A 19 8.18 3.48 2.75
N GLU A 20 8.21 3.90 4.01
CA GLU A 20 6.98 4.22 4.76
C GLU A 20 6.21 5.39 4.11
N LEU A 21 6.92 6.44 3.68
CA LEU A 21 6.32 7.56 2.97
C LEU A 21 5.68 7.12 1.64
N GLN A 22 6.35 6.24 0.90
CA GLN A 22 5.83 5.70 -0.35
C GLN A 22 4.50 4.93 -0.12
N ILE A 23 4.44 4.07 0.89
CA ILE A 23 3.23 3.30 1.21
C ILE A 23 2.07 4.22 1.62
N MET A 24 2.35 5.25 2.42
CA MET A 24 1.36 6.27 2.76
C MET A 24 0.78 6.91 1.50
N ILE A 25 1.63 7.41 0.59
CA ILE A 25 1.19 8.08 -0.64
C ILE A 25 0.36 7.14 -1.52
N ILE A 26 0.81 5.89 -1.71
CA ILE A 26 0.07 4.91 -2.50
C ILE A 26 -1.30 4.64 -1.87
N SER A 27 -1.35 4.50 -0.55
CA SER A 27 -2.61 4.26 0.17
C SER A 27 -3.55 5.46 0.04
N GLU A 28 -3.06 6.70 0.13
CA GLU A 28 -3.87 7.90 -0.09
C GLU A 28 -4.46 7.95 -1.52
N ASN A 29 -3.72 7.48 -2.54
CA ASN A 29 -4.23 7.38 -3.90
C ASN A 29 -5.41 6.40 -4.04
N CYS A 30 -5.49 5.37 -3.17
CA CYS A 30 -6.65 4.47 -3.14
C CYS A 30 -7.95 5.22 -2.83
N LYS A 31 -7.91 6.28 -2.00
CA LYS A 31 -9.08 7.12 -1.67
C LYS A 31 -9.63 7.87 -2.88
N GLY A 32 -8.77 8.19 -3.85
CA GLY A 32 -9.18 8.89 -5.07
C GLY A 32 -10.26 8.14 -5.86
N CYS A 33 -10.28 6.81 -5.75
CA CYS A 33 -11.33 5.97 -6.35
C CYS A 33 -12.27 5.37 -5.30
N HIS A 34 -11.75 4.87 -4.17
CA HIS A 34 -12.54 4.19 -3.14
C HIS A 34 -13.11 5.13 -2.06
N GLY A 35 -13.19 6.42 -2.34
CA GLY A 35 -13.83 7.40 -1.47
C GLY A 35 -13.01 7.78 -0.23
N TYR A 36 -13.54 8.77 0.50
CA TYR A 36 -12.94 9.25 1.74
C TYR A 36 -12.88 8.12 2.78
N ASN A 37 -11.77 8.01 3.49
CA ASN A 37 -11.50 6.93 4.44
C ASN A 37 -11.77 5.51 3.88
N TYR A 38 -11.67 5.33 2.57
CA TYR A 38 -11.86 4.05 1.89
C TYR A 38 -13.28 3.46 2.02
N GLN A 39 -14.29 4.30 2.33
CA GLN A 39 -15.67 3.88 2.57
C GLN A 39 -16.46 3.56 1.29
N GLY A 40 -15.84 3.68 0.11
CA GLY A 40 -16.50 3.51 -1.17
C GLY A 40 -17.32 4.73 -1.58
N ASN A 41 -18.06 4.58 -2.67
CA ASN A 41 -19.01 5.54 -3.22
C ASN A 41 -20.08 4.79 -4.04
N GLU A 42 -20.92 5.53 -4.75
CA GLU A 42 -22.00 4.96 -5.57
C GLU A 42 -21.52 4.02 -6.70
N TYR A 43 -20.27 4.15 -7.16
CA TYR A 43 -19.70 3.34 -8.25
C TYR A 43 -18.73 2.26 -7.77
N LEU A 44 -18.03 2.50 -6.66
CA LEU A 44 -16.94 1.66 -6.18
C LEU A 44 -17.15 1.23 -4.73
N GLY A 45 -16.98 -0.07 -4.49
CA GLY A 45 -17.17 -0.66 -3.17
C GLY A 45 -16.16 -0.16 -2.13
N SER A 46 -16.60 -0.20 -0.87
CA SER A 46 -15.78 0.11 0.31
C SER A 46 -14.65 -0.91 0.47
N LEU A 47 -13.46 -0.42 0.81
CA LEU A 47 -12.38 -1.29 1.27
C LEU A 47 -12.55 -1.65 2.75
N MET A 48 -13.31 -0.85 3.51
CA MET A 48 -13.55 -1.09 4.95
C MET A 48 -14.63 -2.14 5.22
N GLU A 49 -15.34 -2.62 4.19
CA GLU A 49 -16.36 -3.67 4.31
C GLU A 49 -15.82 -5.09 4.09
N ILE A 50 -14.53 -5.20 3.75
CA ILE A 50 -13.85 -6.49 3.59
C ILE A 50 -12.73 -6.61 4.61
N SER A 51 -12.43 -7.83 5.02
CA SER A 51 -11.31 -8.06 5.94
C SER A 51 -9.98 -7.72 5.28
N LYS A 52 -8.98 -7.37 6.09
CA LYS A 52 -7.59 -7.20 5.63
C LYS A 52 -7.08 -8.40 4.81
N SER A 53 -7.42 -9.63 5.21
CA SER A 53 -7.05 -10.84 4.45
C SER A 53 -7.72 -10.88 3.08
N ASP A 54 -9.03 -10.59 3.02
CA ASP A 54 -9.76 -10.56 1.75
C ASP A 54 -9.24 -9.47 0.82
N PHE A 55 -8.83 -8.32 1.36
CA PHE A 55 -8.17 -7.28 0.61
C PHE A 55 -6.88 -7.79 -0.05
N ILE A 56 -5.99 -8.41 0.74
CA ILE A 56 -4.72 -8.96 0.22
C ILE A 56 -5.00 -9.99 -0.87
N ASP A 57 -5.95 -10.89 -0.66
CA ASP A 57 -6.32 -11.93 -1.61
C ASP A 57 -6.87 -11.34 -2.92
N LYS A 58 -7.76 -10.34 -2.82
CA LYS A 58 -8.28 -9.62 -3.99
C LYS A 58 -7.18 -8.88 -4.75
N MET A 59 -6.27 -8.19 -4.05
CA MET A 59 -5.15 -7.50 -4.68
C MET A 59 -4.24 -8.47 -5.44
N ASN A 60 -3.93 -9.62 -4.84
CA ASN A 60 -3.16 -10.68 -5.50
C ASN A 60 -3.90 -11.29 -6.69
N LYS A 61 -5.22 -11.45 -6.61
CA LYS A 61 -6.06 -11.90 -7.73
C LYS A 61 -6.05 -10.89 -8.87
N TYR A 62 -6.23 -9.60 -8.60
CA TYR A 62 -6.15 -8.55 -9.61
C TYR A 62 -4.77 -8.52 -10.27
N LYS A 63 -3.68 -8.70 -9.50
CA LYS A 63 -2.30 -8.73 -10.01
C LYS A 63 -2.05 -9.87 -10.99
N LYS A 64 -2.67 -11.04 -10.75
CA LYS A 64 -2.57 -12.22 -11.61
C LYS A 64 -3.57 -12.21 -12.76
N SER A 65 -4.59 -11.34 -12.70
CA SER A 65 -5.59 -11.26 -13.76
C SER A 65 -4.97 -10.84 -15.09
N LYS A 66 -5.55 -11.34 -16.19
CA LYS A 66 -5.21 -10.95 -17.57
C LYS A 66 -6.27 -10.03 -18.19
N ASP A 67 -7.16 -9.49 -17.37
CA ASP A 67 -8.14 -8.49 -17.80
C ASP A 67 -7.50 -7.09 -17.92
N ASN A 68 -8.27 -6.16 -18.48
CA ASN A 68 -7.88 -4.75 -18.63
C ASN A 68 -8.53 -3.85 -17.56
N SER A 69 -8.96 -4.43 -16.44
CA SER A 69 -9.59 -3.67 -15.35
C SER A 69 -8.65 -2.59 -14.84
N VAL A 70 -9.23 -1.51 -14.30
CA VAL A 70 -8.45 -0.44 -13.68
C VAL A 70 -7.61 -1.03 -12.54
N MET A 71 -8.21 -1.88 -11.70
CA MET A 71 -7.49 -2.50 -10.59
C MET A 71 -6.33 -3.36 -11.05
N ASN A 72 -6.46 -4.17 -12.11
CA ASN A 72 -5.31 -4.90 -12.66
C ASN A 72 -4.14 -3.95 -12.99
N ARG A 73 -4.42 -2.86 -13.71
CA ARG A 73 -3.40 -1.88 -14.09
C ARG A 73 -2.73 -1.22 -12.89
N ILE A 74 -3.51 -0.87 -11.86
CA ILE A 74 -2.99 -0.28 -10.62
C ILE A 74 -2.10 -1.27 -9.86
N VAL A 75 -2.55 -2.51 -9.65
CA VAL A 75 -1.82 -3.46 -8.78
C VAL A 75 -0.67 -4.17 -9.48
N LYS A 76 -0.62 -4.17 -10.82
CA LYS A 76 0.41 -4.89 -11.60
C LYS A 76 1.82 -4.42 -11.25
N VAL A 77 1.99 -3.14 -10.93
CA VAL A 77 3.28 -2.52 -10.59
C VAL A 77 3.67 -2.68 -9.11
N LEU A 78 2.73 -3.07 -8.25
CA LEU A 78 2.99 -3.23 -6.81
C LEU A 78 3.68 -4.56 -6.51
N THR A 79 4.66 -4.58 -5.63
CA THR A 79 5.21 -5.84 -5.10
C THR A 79 4.24 -6.49 -4.11
N ASN A 80 4.46 -7.75 -3.77
CA ASN A 80 3.66 -8.42 -2.73
C ASN A 80 3.85 -7.73 -1.36
N GLU A 81 5.05 -7.20 -1.11
CA GLU A 81 5.35 -6.42 0.10
C GLU A 81 4.57 -5.10 0.12
N ASP A 82 4.50 -4.38 -1.01
CA ASP A 82 3.67 -3.18 -1.12
C ASP A 82 2.21 -3.47 -0.80
N ILE A 83 1.66 -4.56 -1.35
CA ILE A 83 0.27 -4.97 -1.08
C ILE A 83 0.04 -5.20 0.42
N ASN A 84 0.96 -5.91 1.08
CA ASN A 84 0.88 -6.16 2.51
C ASN A 84 1.00 -4.86 3.34
N ASN A 85 1.90 -3.97 2.95
CA ASN A 85 2.13 -2.70 3.66
C ASN A 85 0.97 -1.72 3.46
N ILE A 86 0.38 -1.66 2.26
CA ILE A 86 -0.86 -0.91 2.00
C ILE A 86 -2.00 -1.47 2.86
N ALA A 87 -2.16 -2.79 2.92
CA ALA A 87 -3.16 -3.41 3.79
C ALA A 87 -2.91 -3.05 5.27
N ASN A 88 -1.67 -3.14 5.75
CA ASN A 88 -1.31 -2.72 7.10
C ASN A 88 -1.67 -1.25 7.37
N TYR A 89 -1.46 -0.37 6.39
CA TYR A 89 -1.74 1.05 6.50
C TYR A 89 -3.25 1.33 6.55
N ILE A 90 -4.02 0.81 5.60
CA ILE A 90 -5.47 1.01 5.49
C ILE A 90 -6.19 0.47 6.73
N TYR A 91 -5.81 -0.73 7.19
CA TYR A 91 -6.49 -1.45 8.25
C TYR A 91 -5.87 -1.26 9.64
N LYS A 92 -4.91 -0.33 9.79
CA LYS A 92 -4.22 -0.07 11.07
C LYS A 92 -5.20 0.21 12.24
N ASN A 93 -6.38 0.75 11.93
CA ASN A 93 -7.39 1.16 12.90
C ASN A 93 -8.64 0.26 12.94
N GLU A 94 -8.64 -0.92 12.31
CA GLU A 94 -9.78 -1.88 12.35
C GLU A 94 -10.07 -2.48 13.73
N LYS A 95 -9.30 -2.11 14.77
CA LYS A 95 -9.69 -2.35 16.15
C LYS A 95 -10.58 -1.21 16.66
N LYS A 96 -11.85 -1.21 16.28
CA LYS A 96 -12.93 -0.61 17.07
C LYS A 96 -14.14 -1.53 17.07
#